data_AF-A0A7T8HJA4-F1
#
_entry.id   AF-A0A7T8HJA4-F1
#
_cell.length_a   1.000
_cell.length_b   1.000
_cell.length_c   1.000
_cell.angle_alpha   90.00
_cell.angle_beta   90.00
_cell.angle_gamma   90.00
#
_symmetry.space_group_name_H-M   'P 1'
#
loop_
_entity.id
_entity.type
_entity.pdbx_description
1 polymer ?
#
loop_
_entity_poly.entity_id
_entity_poly.type
_entity_poly.pdbx_seq_one_letter_code
_entity_poly.pdbx_strand_id
1 'polypeptide(L)'
;MEEEKRHAMSPKEVIEFFNYPKSTVYDQWKAWNSFKKNDAHRKKRSRSLGATRTDEFVAEVKRKVNEDGNKSYVKLAAEMGCSKQTIANTINKDLPAGLGSRLQNLPYHWSPDLWPPSSPDCNTLDYFFWGMVENKTNKHAHNTLDSLRAAIVEEFANMKKDVVAKACGRFRHRLEMVVAADGAILKNKYLYMCAFHLTKNC
;
A
#
# COMPACT_ATOMS: atom_id res chain seq x y z
N MET A 1 -9.02 17.90 -10.37
CA MET A 1 -7.64 17.63 -9.93
C MET A 1 -6.75 18.49 -10.81
N GLU A 2 -6.48 19.70 -10.35
CA GLU A 2 -5.55 20.63 -10.98
C GLU A 2 -4.17 19.96 -10.98
N GLU A 3 -3.73 19.48 -12.14
CA GLU A 3 -2.36 19.04 -12.34
C GLU A 3 -1.50 20.30 -12.26
N GLU A 4 -0.75 20.45 -11.16
CA GLU A 4 0.14 21.57 -10.90
C GLU A 4 1.22 21.62 -11.99
N LYS A 5 0.90 22.34 -13.08
CA LYS A 5 1.81 22.59 -14.20
C LYS A 5 2.95 23.43 -13.67
N ARG A 6 4.03 22.77 -13.21
CA ARG A 6 5.32 23.42 -12.97
C ARG A 6 5.61 24.27 -14.20
N HIS A 7 5.60 25.59 -14.03
CA HIS A 7 5.76 26.52 -15.15
C HIS A 7 7.11 26.24 -15.80
N ALA A 8 7.09 25.73 -17.04
CA ALA A 8 8.32 25.39 -17.73
C ALA A 8 9.10 26.69 -17.94
N MET A 9 10.26 26.81 -17.29
CA MET A 9 11.12 27.99 -17.42
C MET A 9 11.43 28.26 -18.90
N SER A 10 11.24 29.49 -19.32
CA SER A 10 11.60 29.96 -20.64
C SER A 10 13.12 29.94 -20.83
N PRO A 11 13.62 29.83 -22.06
CA PRO A 11 15.06 29.92 -22.34
C PRO A 11 15.73 31.16 -21.74
N LYS A 12 15.00 32.27 -21.63
CA LYS A 12 15.50 33.51 -21.02
C LYS A 12 15.69 33.37 -19.52
N GLU A 13 14.71 32.78 -18.83
CA GLU A 13 14.79 32.52 -17.39
C GLU A 13 15.88 31.49 -17.07
N VAL A 14 16.12 30.51 -17.94
CA VAL A 14 17.24 29.56 -17.78
C VAL A 14 18.60 30.27 -17.90
N ILE A 15 18.74 31.19 -18.87
CA ILE A 15 19.96 31.99 -19.04
C ILE A 15 20.19 32.87 -17.82
N GLU A 16 19.14 33.55 -17.35
CA GLU A 16 19.22 34.50 -16.24
C GLU A 16 19.46 33.81 -14.89
N PHE A 17 18.80 32.68 -14.64
CA PHE A 17 18.89 31.97 -13.37
C PHE A 17 20.18 31.14 -13.24
N PHE A 18 20.59 30.45 -14.31
CA PHE A 18 21.75 29.56 -14.27
C PHE A 18 23.02 30.16 -14.90
N ASN A 19 22.93 31.38 -15.46
CA ASN A 19 24.02 32.09 -16.12
C ASN A 19 24.69 31.28 -17.26
N TYR A 20 23.92 30.46 -17.96
CA TYR A 20 24.42 29.68 -19.09
C TYR A 20 24.58 30.54 -20.35
N PRO A 21 25.56 30.24 -21.22
CA PRO A 21 25.67 30.89 -22.52
C PRO A 21 24.38 30.77 -23.33
N LYS A 22 23.94 31.90 -23.89
CA LYS A 22 22.70 31.99 -24.68
C LYS A 22 22.67 30.96 -25.82
N SER A 23 23.79 30.70 -26.48
CA SER A 23 23.90 29.68 -27.53
C SER A 23 23.50 28.30 -27.04
N THR A 24 24.10 27.83 -25.94
CA THR A 24 23.86 26.51 -25.35
C THR A 24 22.40 26.29 -25.00
N VAL A 25 21.76 27.28 -24.38
CA VAL A 25 20.35 27.17 -23.98
C VAL A 25 19.43 27.09 -25.20
N TYR A 26 19.67 27.93 -26.22
CA TYR A 26 18.83 27.93 -27.42
C TYR A 26 19.07 26.72 -28.33
N ASP A 27 20.29 26.17 -28.37
CA ASP A 27 20.61 24.94 -29.11
C ASP A 27 19.93 23.73 -28.48
N GLN A 28 20.00 23.59 -27.16
CA GLN A 28 19.31 22.53 -26.44
C GLN A 28 17.79 22.66 -26.53
N TRP A 29 17.26 23.88 -26.46
CA TRP A 29 15.83 24.14 -26.64
C TRP A 29 15.34 23.77 -28.04
N LYS A 30 16.12 24.09 -29.08
CA LYS A 30 15.82 23.68 -30.48
C LYS A 30 15.83 22.15 -30.62
N ALA A 31 16.86 21.48 -30.10
CA ALA A 31 16.95 20.02 -30.13
C ALA A 31 15.77 19.36 -29.41
N TRP A 32 15.40 19.87 -28.24
CA TRP A 32 14.26 19.38 -27.45
C TRP A 32 12.93 19.54 -28.18
N ASN A 33 12.69 20.69 -28.82
CA ASN A 33 11.47 20.91 -29.59
C ASN A 33 11.41 20.07 -30.87
N SER A 34 12.55 19.83 -31.52
CA SER A 34 12.65 18.91 -32.65
C SER A 34 12.31 17.47 -32.23
N PHE A 35 12.89 17.02 -31.10
CA PHE A 35 12.56 15.72 -30.51
C PHE A 35 11.08 15.59 -30.15
N LYS A 36 10.48 16.59 -29.49
CA LYS A 36 9.04 16.60 -29.18
C LYS A 36 8.17 16.51 -30.43
N LYS A 37 8.53 17.24 -31.50
CA LYS A 37 7.81 17.13 -32.78
C LYS A 37 7.92 15.71 -33.34
N ASN A 38 9.10 15.11 -33.36
CA ASN A 38 9.28 13.76 -33.89
C ASN A 38 8.57 12.68 -33.05
N ASP A 39 8.60 12.78 -31.73
CA ASP A 39 7.91 11.85 -30.83
C ASP A 39 6.39 11.94 -31.01
N ALA A 40 5.84 13.14 -31.20
CA ALA A 40 4.44 13.35 -31.52
C ALA A 40 4.01 12.68 -32.85
N HIS A 41 4.94 12.51 -33.80
CA HIS A 41 4.67 11.85 -35.09
C HIS A 41 4.99 10.34 -35.08
N ARG A 42 5.53 9.80 -33.98
CA ARG A 42 5.88 8.38 -33.86
C ARG A 42 4.61 7.54 -33.75
N LYS A 43 4.18 6.92 -34.86
CA LYS A 43 3.04 5.98 -34.87
C LYS A 43 3.31 4.82 -33.90
N LYS A 44 2.39 4.58 -32.97
CA LYS A 44 2.42 3.37 -32.12
C LYS A 44 2.28 2.14 -33.01
N ARG A 45 3.14 1.13 -32.80
CA ARG A 45 3.02 -0.16 -33.48
C ARG A 45 1.64 -0.76 -33.19
N SER A 46 0.97 -1.27 -34.23
CA SER A 46 -0.30 -1.96 -34.12
C SER A 46 -0.15 -3.24 -33.28
N ARG A 47 -1.21 -3.59 -32.54
CA ARG A 47 -1.28 -4.83 -31.76
C ARG A 47 -1.32 -6.03 -32.73
N SER A 48 -0.70 -7.15 -32.33
CA SER A 48 -0.81 -8.41 -33.08
C SER A 48 -2.26 -8.91 -33.10
N LEU A 49 -2.70 -9.44 -34.24
CA LEU A 49 -4.06 -9.98 -34.46
C LEU A 49 -4.39 -11.18 -33.55
N GLY A 50 -3.40 -11.80 -32.90
CA GLY A 50 -3.56 -12.88 -31.93
C GLY A 50 -3.48 -12.46 -30.46
N ALA A 51 -3.63 -11.17 -30.15
CA ALA A 51 -3.51 -10.68 -28.78
C ALA A 51 -4.72 -11.11 -27.93
N THR A 52 -4.48 -11.92 -26.89
CA THR A 52 -5.50 -12.31 -25.89
C THR A 52 -6.12 -11.12 -25.14
N ARG A 53 -5.43 -9.98 -25.09
CA ARG A 53 -5.88 -8.74 -24.44
C ARG A 53 -6.54 -7.81 -25.47
N THR A 54 -7.69 -8.23 -25.99
CA THR A 54 -8.56 -7.37 -26.82
C THR A 54 -9.37 -6.42 -25.95
N ASP A 55 -10.01 -5.42 -26.55
CA ASP A 55 -10.78 -4.44 -25.81
C ASP A 55 -12.06 -5.08 -25.20
N GLU A 56 -12.62 -6.11 -25.85
CA GLU A 56 -13.74 -6.92 -25.31
C GLU A 56 -13.31 -7.72 -24.08
N PHE A 57 -12.11 -8.31 -24.11
CA PHE A 57 -11.55 -9.02 -22.96
C PHE A 57 -11.34 -8.08 -21.77
N VAL A 58 -10.82 -6.87 -22.02
CA VAL A 58 -10.64 -5.85 -20.97
C VAL A 58 -11.99 -5.44 -20.37
N ALA A 59 -13.02 -5.26 -21.20
CA ALA A 59 -14.38 -4.92 -20.76
C ALA A 59 -15.00 -6.04 -19.89
N GLU A 60 -14.80 -7.30 -20.27
CA GLU A 60 -15.30 -8.45 -19.51
C GLU A 60 -14.58 -8.62 -18.17
N VAL A 61 -13.26 -8.43 -18.14
CA VAL A 61 -12.50 -8.40 -16.86
C VAL A 61 -13.03 -7.27 -15.97
N LYS A 62 -13.29 -6.08 -16.52
CA LYS A 62 -13.87 -4.96 -15.77
C LYS A 62 -15.23 -5.31 -15.16
N ARG A 63 -16.11 -5.97 -15.93
CA ARG A 63 -17.44 -6.39 -15.46
C ARG A 63 -17.32 -7.34 -14.27
N LYS A 64 -16.51 -8.41 -14.40
CA LYS A 64 -16.33 -9.40 -13.33
C LYS A 64 -15.72 -8.84 -12.05
N VAL A 65 -14.81 -7.88 -12.19
CA VAL A 65 -14.20 -7.19 -11.04
C VAL A 65 -15.21 -6.30 -10.32
N ASN A 66 -16.13 -5.66 -11.06
CA ASN A 66 -17.19 -4.84 -10.46
C ASN A 66 -18.27 -5.69 -9.78
N GLU A 67 -18.53 -6.90 -10.28
CA GLU A 67 -19.50 -7.84 -9.71
C GLU A 67 -19.03 -8.45 -8.39
N ASP A 68 -17.75 -8.84 -8.31
CA ASP A 68 -17.16 -9.39 -7.09
C ASP A 68 -15.71 -8.91 -6.96
N GLY A 69 -15.55 -7.78 -6.27
CA GLY A 69 -14.27 -7.11 -6.07
C GLY A 69 -13.26 -7.89 -5.22
N ASN A 70 -13.65 -9.03 -4.63
CA ASN A 70 -12.78 -9.86 -3.79
C ASN A 70 -12.27 -11.12 -4.51
N LYS A 71 -12.59 -11.31 -5.80
CA LYS A 71 -12.09 -12.46 -6.55
C LYS A 71 -10.58 -12.39 -6.74
N SER A 72 -9.90 -13.49 -6.40
CA SER A 72 -8.47 -13.62 -6.65
C SER A 72 -8.17 -13.67 -8.16
N TYR A 73 -7.00 -13.17 -8.56
CA TYR A 73 -6.54 -13.25 -9.95
C TYR A 73 -6.53 -14.68 -10.51
N VAL A 74 -6.29 -15.68 -9.67
CA VAL A 74 -6.27 -17.10 -10.06
C VAL A 74 -7.68 -17.59 -10.41
N LYS A 75 -8.67 -17.19 -9.62
CA LYS A 75 -10.07 -17.56 -9.87
C LYS A 75 -10.61 -16.89 -11.13
N LEU A 76 -10.32 -15.61 -11.32
CA LEU A 76 -10.65 -14.87 -12.55
C LEU A 76 -9.97 -15.50 -13.79
N ALA A 77 -8.71 -15.87 -13.66
CA ALA A 77 -7.96 -16.53 -14.73
C ALA A 77 -8.59 -17.88 -15.15
N ALA A 78 -9.00 -18.69 -14.17
CA ALA A 78 -9.68 -19.96 -14.42
C ALA A 78 -11.05 -19.76 -15.11
N GLU A 79 -11.86 -18.81 -14.66
CA GLU A 79 -13.16 -18.51 -15.28
C GLU A 79 -13.04 -17.93 -16.70
N MET A 80 -11.95 -17.23 -16.98
CA MET A 80 -11.70 -16.56 -18.27
C MET A 80 -10.82 -17.40 -19.22
N GLY A 81 -10.43 -18.61 -18.82
CA GLY A 81 -9.59 -19.50 -19.64
C GLY A 81 -8.22 -18.93 -19.99
N CYS A 82 -7.62 -18.10 -19.13
CA CYS A 82 -6.35 -17.42 -19.41
C CYS A 82 -5.35 -17.55 -18.25
N SER A 83 -4.13 -17.05 -18.43
CA SER A 83 -3.12 -17.08 -17.37
C SER A 83 -3.39 -16.01 -16.29
N LYS A 84 -3.00 -16.30 -15.04
CA LYS A 84 -2.97 -15.30 -13.94
C LYS A 84 -2.26 -14.00 -14.36
N GLN A 85 -1.15 -14.13 -15.11
CA GLN A 85 -0.36 -12.99 -15.54
C GLN A 85 -1.09 -12.12 -16.57
N THR A 86 -1.92 -12.71 -17.43
CA THR A 86 -2.77 -11.98 -18.39
C THR A 86 -3.78 -11.12 -17.65
N ILE A 87 -4.44 -11.67 -16.62
CA ILE A 87 -5.36 -10.95 -15.75
C ILE A 87 -4.64 -9.80 -15.02
N ALA A 88 -3.51 -10.08 -14.37
CA ALA A 88 -2.73 -9.07 -13.66
C ALA A 88 -2.26 -7.93 -14.57
N ASN A 89 -1.77 -8.24 -15.78
CA ASN A 89 -1.34 -7.24 -16.73
C ASN A 89 -2.49 -6.40 -17.28
N THR A 90 -3.68 -6.98 -17.44
CA THR A 90 -4.89 -6.27 -17.90
C THR A 90 -5.35 -5.27 -16.84
N ILE A 91 -5.36 -5.71 -15.59
CA ILE A 91 -5.79 -4.92 -14.43
C ILE A 91 -4.80 -3.78 -14.11
N ASN A 92 -3.50 -4.05 -14.19
CA ASN A 92 -2.50 -3.05 -13.83
C ASN A 92 -2.19 -2.06 -14.96
N LYS A 93 -2.45 -2.42 -16.23
CA LYS A 93 -2.04 -1.59 -17.39
C LYS A 93 -3.20 -1.02 -18.19
N ASP A 94 -4.33 -1.71 -18.28
CA ASP A 94 -5.44 -1.33 -19.18
C ASP A 94 -6.67 -0.79 -18.43
N LEU A 95 -6.79 -1.07 -17.13
CA LEU A 95 -7.86 -0.54 -16.28
C LEU A 95 -7.41 0.76 -15.58
N PRO A 96 -8.31 1.72 -15.35
CA PRO A 96 -7.96 3.00 -14.74
C PRO A 96 -7.33 2.80 -13.35
N ALA A 97 -6.32 3.63 -13.05
CA ALA A 97 -5.59 3.60 -11.78
C ALA A 97 -6.58 3.62 -10.59
N GLY A 98 -6.50 2.63 -9.71
CA GLY A 98 -7.43 2.44 -8.59
C GLY A 98 -8.26 1.15 -8.65
N LEU A 99 -8.46 0.54 -9.83
CA LEU A 99 -9.15 -0.76 -9.91
C LEU A 99 -8.18 -1.92 -9.63
N GLY A 100 -6.91 -1.79 -10.04
CA GLY A 100 -5.86 -2.73 -9.71
C GLY A 100 -5.49 -2.75 -8.23
N SER A 101 -5.57 -1.62 -7.53
CA SER A 101 -5.37 -1.59 -6.08
C SER A 101 -6.49 -2.31 -5.31
N ARG A 102 -7.73 -2.36 -5.84
CA ARG A 102 -8.82 -3.16 -5.26
C ARG A 102 -8.54 -4.67 -5.30
N LEU A 103 -7.74 -5.13 -6.26
CA LEU A 103 -7.41 -6.55 -6.44
C LEU A 103 -5.96 -6.90 -6.01
N GLN A 104 -5.09 -5.88 -5.87
CA GLN A 104 -3.79 -6.00 -5.20
C GLN A 104 -3.95 -6.03 -3.68
N ASN A 105 -5.10 -5.61 -3.15
CA ASN A 105 -5.52 -6.04 -1.83
C ASN A 105 -5.73 -7.57 -1.91
N LEU A 106 -4.69 -8.35 -1.59
CA LEU A 106 -4.99 -9.58 -0.87
C LEU A 106 -5.95 -9.17 0.25
N PRO A 107 -7.05 -9.92 0.48
CA PRO A 107 -8.05 -9.56 1.49
C PRO A 107 -7.50 -9.37 2.91
N TYR A 108 -6.18 -9.54 3.12
CA TYR A 108 -5.47 -9.54 4.38
C TYR A 108 -4.15 -8.75 4.39
N HIS A 109 -3.82 -7.93 3.38
CA HIS A 109 -2.64 -7.04 3.48
C HIS A 109 -2.91 -5.61 3.01
N TRP A 110 -2.35 -4.63 3.73
CA TRP A 110 -2.31 -3.24 3.29
C TRP A 110 -1.06 -3.02 2.43
N SER A 111 -1.21 -2.33 1.29
CA SER A 111 -0.03 -1.92 0.52
C SER A 111 0.84 -0.97 1.35
N PRO A 112 2.17 -0.92 1.13
CA PRO A 112 3.04 0.02 1.82
C PRO A 112 2.56 1.47 1.71
N ASP A 113 1.95 1.84 0.58
CA ASP A 113 1.41 3.18 0.33
C ASP A 113 0.12 3.49 1.11
N LEU A 114 -0.56 2.47 1.64
CA LEU A 114 -1.79 2.63 2.43
C LEU A 114 -1.50 2.74 3.93
N TRP A 115 -0.42 2.12 4.41
CA TRP A 115 -0.09 2.15 5.84
C TRP A 115 0.54 3.50 6.21
N PRO A 116 -0.04 4.24 7.18
CA PRO A 116 0.51 5.52 7.56
C PRO A 116 1.90 5.35 8.23
N PRO A 117 2.90 6.20 7.90
CA PRO A 117 4.20 6.13 8.55
C PRO A 117 4.08 6.35 10.06
N SER A 118 4.99 5.77 10.83
CA SER A 118 5.11 5.96 12.29
C SER A 118 3.80 5.74 13.08
N SER A 119 3.02 4.71 12.71
CA SER A 119 1.69 4.45 13.29
C SER A 119 1.62 3.16 14.14
N PRO A 120 2.31 3.11 15.30
CA PRO A 120 2.22 1.96 16.21
C PRO A 120 0.80 1.79 16.78
N ASP A 121 0.02 2.86 16.87
CA ASP A 121 -1.37 2.84 17.31
C ASP A 121 -2.31 2.03 16.40
N CYS A 122 -1.88 1.77 15.16
CA CYS A 122 -2.61 0.96 14.20
C CYS A 122 -2.12 -0.49 14.20
N ASN A 123 -0.95 -0.81 14.75
CA ASN A 123 -0.40 -2.17 14.72
C ASN A 123 -0.73 -2.96 16.00
N THR A 124 -1.48 -4.07 15.86
CA THR A 124 -1.87 -4.93 16.98
C THR A 124 -0.67 -5.51 17.75
N LEU A 125 0.47 -5.73 17.09
CA LEU A 125 1.69 -6.14 17.78
C LEU A 125 2.20 -5.06 18.73
N ASP A 126 2.22 -3.81 18.27
CA ASP A 126 2.78 -2.68 19.02
C ASP A 126 1.87 -2.21 20.15
N TYR A 127 0.57 -2.02 19.89
CA TYR A 127 -0.32 -1.49 20.91
C TYR A 127 -0.79 -2.52 21.95
N PHE A 128 -0.53 -3.82 21.73
CA PHE A 128 -1.02 -4.89 22.60
C PHE A 128 -0.02 -6.01 22.87
N PHE A 129 0.36 -6.79 21.85
CA PHE A 129 1.07 -8.05 22.08
C PHE A 129 2.43 -7.84 22.75
N TRP A 130 3.22 -6.87 22.30
CA TRP A 130 4.54 -6.61 22.90
C TRP A 130 4.44 -6.19 24.35
N GLY A 131 3.53 -5.27 24.71
CA GLY A 131 3.34 -4.86 26.10
C GLY A 131 2.87 -6.01 27.01
N MET A 132 2.05 -6.92 26.49
CA MET A 132 1.63 -8.11 27.25
C MET A 132 2.77 -9.10 27.44
N VAL A 133 3.52 -9.40 26.39
CA VAL A 133 4.64 -10.35 26.43
C VAL A 133 5.73 -9.81 27.34
N GLU A 134 6.12 -8.55 27.18
CA GLU A 134 7.09 -7.88 28.03
C GLU A 134 6.69 -7.95 29.52
N ASN A 135 5.43 -7.64 29.85
CA ASN A 135 4.94 -7.70 31.22
C ASN A 135 4.97 -9.12 31.82
N LYS A 136 4.91 -10.17 31.00
CA LYS A 136 4.94 -11.55 31.48
C LYS A 136 6.34 -12.11 31.57
N THR A 137 7.15 -11.92 30.53
CA THR A 137 8.55 -12.39 30.52
C THR A 137 9.35 -11.68 31.61
N ASN A 138 9.15 -10.37 31.79
CA ASN A 138 9.91 -9.59 32.76
C ASN A 138 9.50 -9.82 34.23
N LYS A 139 8.56 -10.75 34.50
CA LYS A 139 8.27 -11.20 35.89
C LYS A 139 9.43 -11.97 36.50
N HIS A 140 10.28 -12.54 35.66
CA HIS A 140 11.45 -13.30 36.08
C HIS A 140 12.70 -12.71 35.43
N ALA A 141 13.80 -12.70 36.18
CA ALA A 141 15.09 -12.28 35.63
C ALA A 141 15.62 -13.37 34.69
N HIS A 142 16.11 -12.95 33.52
CA HIS A 142 16.75 -13.82 32.55
C HIS A 142 18.26 -13.55 32.55
N ASN A 143 19.06 -14.56 32.91
CA ASN A 143 20.52 -14.44 32.98
C ASN A 143 21.22 -14.75 31.65
N THR A 144 20.47 -15.21 30.65
CA THR A 144 20.98 -15.52 29.30
C THR A 144 20.00 -15.08 28.23
N LEU A 145 20.52 -14.78 27.04
CA LEU A 145 19.71 -14.45 25.88
C LEU A 145 18.77 -15.60 25.47
N ASP A 146 19.23 -16.83 25.59
CA ASP A 146 18.43 -18.01 25.23
C ASP A 146 17.27 -18.23 26.21
N SER A 147 17.47 -17.95 27.51
CA SER A 147 16.39 -17.98 28.49
C SER A 147 15.30 -16.95 28.16
N LEU A 148 15.69 -15.72 27.79
CA LEU A 148 14.74 -14.68 27.39
C LEU A 148 13.99 -15.06 26.09
N ARG A 149 14.72 -15.55 25.07
CA ARG A 149 14.11 -16.00 23.81
C ARG A 149 13.10 -17.13 24.05
N ALA A 150 13.47 -18.12 24.86
CA ALA A 150 12.59 -19.23 25.20
C ALA A 150 11.31 -18.74 25.89
N ALA A 151 11.43 -17.83 26.86
CA ALA A 151 10.30 -17.26 27.57
C ALA A 151 9.36 -16.46 26.64
N ILE A 152 9.91 -15.66 25.71
CA ILE A 152 9.12 -14.94 24.71
C ILE A 152 8.33 -15.93 23.82
N VAL A 153 9.01 -16.94 23.28
CA VAL A 153 8.39 -17.95 22.40
C VAL A 153 7.30 -18.73 23.14
N GLU A 154 7.56 -19.10 24.39
CA GLU A 154 6.60 -19.78 25.26
C GLU A 154 5.35 -18.92 25.52
N GLU A 155 5.52 -17.63 25.82
CA GLU A 155 4.39 -16.73 26.05
C GLU A 155 3.52 -16.52 24.82
N PHE A 156 4.13 -16.47 23.63
CA PHE A 156 3.38 -16.44 22.37
C PHE A 156 2.65 -17.77 22.11
N ALA A 157 3.30 -18.91 22.36
CA ALA A 157 2.71 -20.24 22.15
C ALA A 157 1.53 -20.52 23.09
N ASN A 158 1.62 -20.04 24.34
CA ASN A 158 0.58 -20.20 25.36
C ASN A 158 -0.53 -19.15 25.27
N MET A 159 -0.48 -18.27 24.26
CA MET A 159 -1.46 -17.21 24.10
C MET A 159 -2.82 -17.77 23.65
N LYS A 160 -3.86 -17.52 24.45
CA LYS A 160 -5.21 -17.98 24.13
C LYS A 160 -5.74 -17.27 22.88
N LYS A 161 -6.39 -18.04 22.00
CA LYS A 161 -6.97 -17.53 20.76
C LYS A 161 -8.00 -16.42 20.98
N ASP A 162 -8.74 -16.45 22.09
CA ASP A 162 -9.73 -15.42 22.42
C ASP A 162 -9.08 -14.07 22.71
N VAL A 163 -7.91 -14.05 23.35
CA VAL A 163 -7.13 -12.83 23.61
C VAL A 163 -6.66 -12.23 22.29
N VAL A 164 -6.14 -13.06 21.38
CA VAL A 164 -5.73 -12.63 20.03
C VAL A 164 -6.92 -12.05 19.27
N ALA A 165 -8.07 -12.74 19.27
CA ALA A 165 -9.28 -12.27 18.59
C ALA A 165 -9.78 -10.93 19.15
N LYS A 166 -9.79 -10.76 20.49
CA LYS A 166 -10.18 -9.51 21.14
C LYS A 166 -9.21 -8.37 20.81
N ALA A 167 -7.90 -8.64 20.77
CA ALA A 167 -6.90 -7.64 20.40
C ALA A 167 -7.10 -7.18 18.95
N CYS A 168 -7.17 -8.12 17.99
CA CYS A 168 -7.42 -7.81 16.59
C CYS A 168 -8.76 -7.10 16.37
N GLY A 169 -9.81 -7.46 17.13
CA GLY A 169 -11.12 -6.81 17.06
C GLY A 169 -11.10 -5.30 17.41
N ARG A 170 -10.09 -4.83 18.13
CA ARG A 170 -9.92 -3.41 18.48
C ARG A 170 -9.32 -2.57 17.37
N PHE A 171 -8.77 -3.20 16.34
CA PHE A 171 -8.10 -2.52 15.23
C PHE A 171 -9.01 -1.47 14.58
N ARG A 172 -10.25 -1.84 14.25
CA ARG A 172 -11.22 -0.93 13.63
C ARG A 172 -11.49 0.29 14.50
N HIS A 173 -11.75 0.07 15.79
CA HIS A 173 -12.04 1.16 16.72
C HIS A 173 -10.85 2.12 16.87
N ARG A 174 -9.63 1.60 16.91
CA ARG A 174 -8.42 2.45 16.94
C ARG A 174 -8.29 3.30 15.68
N LEU A 175 -8.61 2.77 14.50
CA LEU A 175 -8.63 3.57 13.27
C LEU A 175 -9.66 4.70 13.35
N GLU A 176 -10.86 4.42 13.85
CA GLU A 176 -11.91 5.43 14.06
C GLU A 176 -11.43 6.53 15.02
N MET A 177 -10.69 6.17 16.07
CA MET A 177 -10.08 7.13 16.99
C MET A 177 -8.99 7.98 16.32
N VAL A 178 -8.14 7.38 15.48
CA VAL A 178 -7.10 8.11 14.73
C VAL A 178 -7.75 9.12 13.77
N VAL A 179 -8.83 8.72 13.09
CA VAL A 179 -9.61 9.63 12.22
C VAL A 179 -10.23 10.76 13.04
N ALA A 180 -10.84 10.44 14.19
CA ALA A 180 -11.41 11.46 15.08
C ALA A 180 -10.36 12.42 15.66
N ALA A 181 -9.11 11.97 15.76
CA ALA A 181 -7.97 12.76 16.20
C ALA A 181 -7.23 13.46 15.04
N ASP A 182 -7.80 13.46 13.83
CA ASP A 182 -7.20 14.05 12.61
C ASP A 182 -5.76 13.55 12.36
N GLY A 183 -5.53 12.25 12.56
CA GLY A 183 -4.23 11.63 12.39
C GLY A 183 -3.25 11.82 13.55
N ALA A 184 -3.65 12.47 14.65
CA ALA A 184 -2.79 12.60 15.83
C ALA A 184 -2.57 11.25 16.55
N ILE A 185 -1.38 11.11 17.17
CA ILE A 185 -1.01 9.94 17.97
C ILE A 185 -1.97 9.79 19.14
N LEU A 186 -2.48 8.57 19.35
CA LEU A 186 -3.41 8.30 20.44
C LEU A 186 -2.65 8.32 21.76
N LYS A 187 -2.92 9.32 22.60
CA LYS A 187 -2.25 9.43 23.90
C LYS A 187 -2.55 8.21 24.78
N ASN A 188 -1.51 7.78 25.49
CA ASN A 188 -1.35 6.55 26.28
C ASN A 188 -2.32 6.34 27.47
N LYS A 189 -3.51 6.97 27.47
CA LYS A 189 -4.57 6.72 28.46
C LYS A 189 -5.29 5.37 28.23
N TYR A 190 -5.14 4.78 27.04
CA TYR A 190 -5.89 3.60 26.61
C TYR A 190 -5.17 2.25 26.81
N LEU A 191 -3.87 2.24 27.12
CA LEU A 191 -3.16 0.99 27.45
C LEU A 191 -3.71 0.34 28.73
N TYR A 192 -4.03 1.16 29.74
CA TYR A 192 -4.62 0.70 31.01
C TYR A 192 -6.05 0.17 30.85
N MET A 193 -6.84 0.71 29.91
CA MET A 193 -8.17 0.18 29.59
C MET A 193 -8.11 -1.13 28.79
N CYS A 194 -7.06 -1.36 27.98
CA CYS A 194 -6.82 -2.63 27.30
C CYS A 194 -6.57 -3.79 28.28
N ALA A 195 -5.75 -3.57 29.32
CA ALA A 195 -5.48 -4.59 30.32
C ALA A 195 -6.67 -4.85 31.26
N PHE A 196 -7.41 -3.81 31.64
CA PHE A 196 -8.50 -3.92 32.63
C PHE A 196 -9.75 -4.65 32.09
N HIS A 197 -10.12 -4.45 30.82
CA HIS A 197 -11.30 -5.11 30.24
C HIS A 197 -11.06 -6.58 29.85
N LEU A 198 -9.80 -6.99 29.65
CA LEU A 198 -9.44 -8.36 29.28
C LEU A 198 -9.25 -9.29 30.48
N THR A 199 -9.03 -8.72 31.67
CA THR A 199 -8.79 -9.47 32.92
C THR A 199 -10.05 -9.70 33.76
N LYS A 200 -11.15 -8.99 33.48
CA LYS A 200 -12.42 -9.06 34.24
C LYS A 200 -13.42 -10.11 33.73
N ASN A 201 -13.09 -10.86 32.68
CA ASN A 201 -13.97 -11.90 32.08
C ASN A 201 -13.29 -13.29 32.08
N CYS A 202 -12.45 -13.56 33.07
CA CYS A 202 -11.91 -14.89 33.38
C CYS A 202 -12.51 -15.37 34.70
#